data_AF-A0A439P507-F1
#
_entry.id   AF-A0A439P507-F1
#
_cell.length_a   1.000
_cell.length_b   1.000
_cell.length_c   1.000
_cell.angle_alpha   90.00
_cell.angle_beta   90.00
_cell.angle_gamma   90.00
#
_symmetry.space_group_name_H-M   'P 1'
#
loop_
_entity.id
_entity.type
_entity.pdbx_description
1 polymer ?
#
loop_
_entity_poly.entity_id
_entity_poly.type
_entity_poly.pdbx_seq_one_letter_code
_entity_poly.pdbx_strand_id
1 'polypeptide(L)'
;MDSGNAQDGGPAHFHTPGPWKAGLSAGRKVLSVSAANDTWICGELLNGDDMPAKEAEANARLIAAAPEMLAALQSIATKARELASDRMMPNGGLWAACAEEAEAAVARAVAP
;
A
#
# COMPACT_ATOMS: atom_id res chain seq x y z
N MET A 1 -20.79 34.70 26.03
CA MET A 1 -20.32 33.32 26.20
C MET A 1 -20.83 32.59 24.99
N ASP A 2 -20.02 32.59 23.93
CA ASP A 2 -20.37 32.01 22.65
C ASP A 2 -19.65 30.66 22.52
N SER A 3 -20.41 29.67 22.09
CA SER A 3 -20.16 28.25 22.28
C SER A 3 -19.07 27.75 21.34
N GLY A 4 -18.16 26.95 21.89
CA GLY A 4 -17.04 26.35 21.16
C GLY A 4 -17.52 25.55 19.95
N ASN A 5 -17.03 25.95 18.78
CA ASN A 5 -17.15 25.21 17.54
C ASN A 5 -16.15 24.05 17.58
N ALA A 6 -16.58 22.90 18.12
CA ALA A 6 -15.87 21.64 17.96
C ALA A 6 -15.86 21.30 16.48
N GLN A 7 -14.67 21.38 15.86
CA GLN A 7 -14.47 20.90 14.50
C GLN A 7 -14.76 19.40 14.47
N ASP A 8 -15.83 19.07 13.76
CA ASP A 8 -16.32 17.73 13.48
C ASP A 8 -15.28 17.02 12.60
N GLY A 9 -14.38 16.28 13.25
CA GLY A 9 -13.45 15.39 12.59
C GLY A 9 -14.22 14.21 12.03
N GLY A 10 -14.64 14.33 10.77
CA GLY A 10 -15.24 13.21 10.02
C GLY A 10 -14.37 11.94 10.14
N PRO A 11 -14.97 10.74 10.03
CA PRO A 11 -14.23 9.50 10.26
C PRO A 11 -13.05 9.45 9.30
N ALA A 12 -11.84 9.56 9.84
CA ALA A 12 -10.64 9.39 9.05
C ALA A 12 -10.73 8.01 8.37
N HIS A 13 -10.57 7.99 7.05
CA HIS A 13 -10.35 6.75 6.33
C HIS A 13 -8.97 6.25 6.75
N PHE A 14 -8.92 5.48 7.84
CA PHE A 14 -7.73 4.82 8.33
C PHE A 14 -7.38 3.68 7.37
N HIS A 15 -6.69 3.99 6.29
CA HIS A 15 -5.90 2.96 5.61
C HIS A 15 -4.91 2.41 6.63
N THR A 16 -4.86 1.10 6.80
CA THR A 16 -3.96 0.51 7.79
C THR A 16 -2.51 0.80 7.38
N PRO A 17 -1.74 1.62 8.13
CA PRO A 17 -0.41 2.03 7.69
C PRO A 17 0.51 0.80 7.57
N GLY A 18 1.32 0.76 6.52
CA GLY A 18 2.38 -0.26 6.38
C GLY A 18 3.48 -0.08 7.43
N PRO A 19 4.40 -1.06 7.59
CA PRO A 19 4.58 -2.27 6.78
C PRO A 19 3.68 -3.44 7.18
N TRP A 20 3.28 -4.26 6.20
CA TRP A 20 2.52 -5.49 6.41
C TRP A 20 3.39 -6.72 6.14
N LYS A 21 3.02 -7.85 6.74
CA LYS A 21 3.67 -9.16 6.56
C LYS A 21 2.65 -10.19 6.07
N ALA A 22 3.04 -10.98 5.07
CA ALA A 22 2.31 -12.17 4.67
C ALA A 22 2.85 -13.39 5.43
N GLY A 23 1.98 -14.24 5.93
CA GLY A 23 2.38 -15.44 6.67
C GLY A 23 1.21 -16.36 6.99
N LEU A 24 1.52 -17.57 7.47
CA LEU A 24 0.50 -18.50 7.93
C LEU A 24 0.02 -18.09 9.33
N SER A 25 -1.30 -17.97 9.50
CA SER A 25 -1.88 -17.66 10.81
C SER A 25 -1.56 -18.74 11.84
N ALA A 26 -1.26 -18.31 13.06
CA ALA A 26 -1.13 -19.20 14.21
C ALA A 26 -2.51 -19.85 14.48
N GLY A 27 -2.56 -21.19 14.49
CA GLY A 27 -3.79 -21.95 14.68
C GLY A 27 -4.36 -22.52 13.38
N ARG A 28 -4.77 -21.67 12.43
CA ARG A 28 -5.49 -22.14 11.22
C ARG A 28 -4.57 -22.56 10.07
N LYS A 29 -3.29 -22.17 10.10
CA LYS A 29 -2.31 -22.47 9.03
C LYS A 29 -2.75 -21.99 7.65
N VAL A 30 -3.57 -20.94 7.59
CA VAL A 30 -4.01 -20.29 6.35
C VAL A 30 -3.18 -19.03 6.08
N LEU A 31 -2.95 -18.73 4.80
CA LEU A 31 -2.26 -17.50 4.39
C LEU A 31 -3.03 -16.28 4.85
N SER A 32 -2.33 -15.34 5.47
CA SER A 32 -2.88 -14.12 6.05
C SER A 32 -1.92 -12.95 5.86
N VAL A 33 -2.49 -11.74 5.77
CA VAL A 33 -1.73 -10.49 5.79
C VAL A 33 -1.99 -9.80 7.13
N SER A 34 -0.93 -9.46 7.84
CA SER A 34 -0.99 -8.85 9.18
C SER A 34 -0.10 -7.60 9.25
N ALA A 35 -0.41 -6.67 10.13
CA ALA A 35 0.51 -5.59 10.50
C ALA A 35 1.69 -6.14 11.30
N ALA A 36 2.69 -5.28 11.54
CA ALA A 36 3.87 -5.63 12.33
C ALA A 36 3.52 -6.20 13.72
N ASN A 37 2.47 -5.68 14.35
CA ASN A 37 1.95 -6.08 15.66
C ASN A 37 1.00 -7.30 15.63
N ASP A 38 0.98 -8.07 14.54
CA ASP A 38 0.12 -9.25 14.34
C ASP A 38 -1.38 -8.98 14.22
N THR A 39 -1.81 -7.71 14.12
CA THR A 39 -3.19 -7.37 13.77
C THR A 39 -3.48 -7.81 12.34
N TRP A 40 -4.56 -8.57 12.11
CA TRP A 40 -4.97 -8.97 10.77
C TRP A 40 -5.39 -7.77 9.92
N ILE A 41 -4.89 -7.69 8.68
CA ILE A 41 -5.18 -6.62 7.71
C ILE A 41 -6.28 -7.07 6.75
N CYS A 42 -6.16 -8.32 6.32
CA CYS A 42 -7.15 -9.00 5.52
C CYS A 42 -7.16 -10.46 5.98
N GLY A 43 -7.99 -10.75 6.99
CA GLY A 43 -8.31 -12.12 7.42
C GLY A 43 -9.55 -12.64 6.70
N GLU A 44 -10.00 -13.86 7.02
CA GLU A 44 -11.30 -14.37 6.57
C GLU A 44 -12.38 -13.32 6.90
N LEU A 45 -12.97 -12.70 5.87
CA LEU A 45 -14.00 -11.65 5.94
C LEU A 45 -15.27 -12.06 6.73
N LEU A 46 -15.29 -13.26 7.31
CA LEU A 46 -16.45 -13.91 7.93
C LEU A 46 -16.18 -14.44 9.36
N ASN A 47 -15.05 -14.10 10.01
CA ASN A 47 -14.69 -14.67 11.31
C ASN A 47 -15.31 -14.01 12.56
N GLY A 48 -16.45 -13.35 12.41
CA GLY A 48 -17.30 -13.00 13.54
C GLY A 48 -16.90 -11.72 14.27
N ASP A 49 -15.68 -11.56 14.76
CA ASP A 49 -15.44 -10.51 15.76
C ASP A 49 -14.09 -9.78 15.57
N ASP A 50 -14.14 -8.46 15.75
CA ASP A 50 -13.07 -7.46 15.95
C ASP A 50 -12.54 -6.60 14.77
N MET A 51 -12.87 -6.87 13.50
CA MET A 51 -12.59 -5.91 12.41
C MET A 51 -13.89 -5.41 11.75
N PRO A 52 -14.12 -4.09 11.63
CA PRO A 52 -15.26 -3.58 10.87
C PRO A 52 -15.20 -4.09 9.42
N ALA A 53 -16.26 -4.73 8.94
CA ALA A 53 -16.33 -5.32 7.60
C ALA A 53 -15.88 -4.36 6.47
N LYS A 54 -16.10 -3.04 6.66
CA LYS A 54 -15.67 -1.99 5.72
C LYS A 54 -14.15 -1.83 5.61
N GLU A 55 -13.42 -1.98 6.71
CA GLU A 55 -11.95 -1.89 6.71
C GLU A 55 -11.35 -3.12 6.02
N ALA A 56 -11.86 -4.31 6.33
CA ALA A 56 -11.46 -5.55 5.68
C ALA A 56 -11.74 -5.52 4.16
N GLU A 57 -12.90 -5.00 3.74
CA GLU A 57 -13.23 -4.81 2.32
C GLU A 57 -12.30 -3.80 1.63
N ALA A 58 -11.94 -2.70 2.30
CA ALA A 58 -10.98 -1.73 1.77
C ALA A 58 -9.59 -2.35 1.58
N ASN A 59 -9.11 -3.10 2.58
CA ASN A 59 -7.82 -3.79 2.52
C ASN A 59 -7.82 -4.90 1.47
N ALA A 60 -8.91 -5.66 1.34
CA ALA A 60 -9.06 -6.68 0.32
C ALA A 60 -9.02 -6.08 -1.10
N ARG A 61 -9.72 -4.96 -1.34
CA ARG A 61 -9.65 -4.24 -2.62
C ARG A 61 -8.25 -3.75 -2.93
N LEU A 62 -7.53 -3.25 -1.92
CA LEU A 62 -6.17 -2.75 -2.08
C LEU A 62 -5.18 -3.87 -2.42
N ILE A 63 -5.30 -5.04 -1.78
CA ILE A 63 -4.51 -6.24 -2.09
C ILE A 63 -4.87 -6.77 -3.49
N ALA A 64 -6.15 -6.81 -3.84
CA ALA A 64 -6.61 -7.28 -5.14
C ALA A 64 -6.11 -6.40 -6.29
N ALA A 65 -5.98 -5.08 -6.08
CA ALA A 65 -5.42 -4.15 -7.06
C ALA A 65 -3.88 -4.14 -7.11
N ALA A 66 -3.20 -4.86 -6.22
CA ALA A 66 -1.74 -4.85 -6.13
C ALA A 66 -1.03 -5.27 -7.44
N PRO A 67 -1.49 -6.28 -8.20
CA PRO A 67 -0.88 -6.65 -9.49
C PRO A 67 -0.95 -5.50 -10.51
N GLU A 68 -2.10 -4.84 -10.66
CA GLU A 68 -2.28 -3.74 -11.60
C GLU A 68 -1.46 -2.51 -11.18
N MET A 69 -1.41 -2.21 -9.88
CA MET A 69 -0.57 -1.13 -9.34
C MET A 69 0.91 -1.42 -9.55
N LEU A 70 1.35 -2.67 -9.38
CA LEU A 70 2.73 -3.08 -9.64
C LEU A 70 3.10 -2.92 -11.12
N ALA A 71 2.22 -3.36 -12.03
CA ALA A 71 2.43 -3.21 -13.46
C ALA A 71 2.49 -1.73 -13.88
N ALA A 72 1.61 -0.89 -13.32
CA ALA A 72 1.65 0.55 -13.55
C ALA A 72 2.96 1.18 -13.06
N LEU A 73 3.43 0.79 -11.86
CA LEU A 73 4.68 1.29 -11.30
C LEU A 73 5.91 0.87 -12.12
N GLN A 74 5.95 -0.37 -12.60
CA GLN A 74 7.01 -0.85 -13.51
C GLN A 74 7.04 -0.04 -14.82
N SER A 75 5.86 0.28 -15.38
CA SER A 75 5.77 1.13 -16.57
C SER A 75 6.28 2.55 -16.31
N ILE A 76 5.93 3.13 -15.15
CA ILE A 76 6.39 4.46 -14.74
C ILE A 76 7.91 4.47 -14.54
N ALA A 77 8.47 3.46 -13.87
CA ALA A 77 9.91 3.34 -13.65
C ALA A 77 10.68 3.30 -14.98
N THR A 78 10.18 2.51 -15.94
CA THR A 78 10.77 2.41 -17.29
C THR A 78 10.77 3.77 -17.98
N LYS A 79 9.63 4.46 -18.01
CA LYS A 79 9.52 5.80 -18.63
C LYS A 79 10.41 6.82 -17.92
N ALA A 80 10.46 6.82 -16.60
CA ALA A 80 11.33 7.71 -15.83
C ALA A 80 12.81 7.48 -16.19
N ARG A 81 13.23 6.23 -16.37
CA ARG A 81 14.59 5.88 -16.80
C ARG A 81 14.92 6.37 -18.22
N GLU A 82 13.97 6.25 -19.15
CA GLU A 82 14.10 6.78 -20.51
C GLU A 82 14.28 8.31 -20.49
N LEU A 83 13.42 9.02 -19.74
CA LEU A 83 13.48 10.47 -19.58
C LEU A 83 14.79 10.93 -18.91
N ALA A 84 15.30 10.16 -17.94
CA ALA A 84 16.57 10.43 -17.29
C ALA A 84 17.78 10.31 -18.23
N SER A 85 17.67 9.45 -19.25
CA SER A 85 18.75 9.17 -20.20
C SER A 85 18.75 10.14 -21.39
N ASP A 86 17.64 10.83 -21.63
CA ASP A 86 17.53 11.87 -22.65
C ASP A 86 18.30 13.13 -22.24
N ARG A 87 19.43 13.37 -22.90
CA ARG A 87 20.31 14.52 -22.63
C ARG A 87 19.66 15.87 -22.94
N MET A 88 18.54 15.90 -23.67
CA MET A 88 17.80 17.11 -24.00
C MET A 88 16.66 17.39 -23.00
N MET A 89 16.34 16.45 -22.10
CA MET A 89 15.32 16.64 -21.07
C MET A 89 15.85 17.54 -19.94
N PRO A 90 15.13 18.64 -19.61
CA PRO A 90 15.40 19.34 -18.37
C PRO A 90 15.06 18.42 -17.18
N ASN A 91 15.84 18.52 -16.11
CA ASN A 91 15.66 17.73 -14.88
C ASN A 91 15.90 16.21 -15.01
N GLY A 92 16.76 15.75 -15.92
CA GLY A 92 17.12 14.32 -16.03
C GLY A 92 17.54 13.67 -14.69
N GLY A 93 18.17 14.43 -13.79
CA GLY A 93 18.51 13.96 -12.44
C GLY A 93 17.29 13.68 -11.53
N LEU A 94 16.20 14.44 -11.66
CA LEU A 94 14.95 14.15 -10.94
C LEU A 94 14.31 12.86 -11.45
N TRP A 95 14.29 12.67 -12.77
CA TRP A 95 13.77 11.45 -13.38
C TRP A 95 14.60 10.21 -13.02
N ALA A 96 15.93 10.37 -12.90
CA ALA A 96 16.82 9.31 -12.43
C ALA A 96 16.46 8.89 -11.00
N ALA A 97 16.30 9.84 -10.09
CA ALA A 97 15.91 9.57 -8.70
C ALA A 97 14.53 8.90 -8.62
N CYS A 98 13.55 9.37 -9.39
CA CYS A 98 12.23 8.74 -9.46
C CYS A 98 12.29 7.30 -9.98
N ALA A 99 13.10 7.04 -11.00
CA ALA A 99 13.30 5.69 -11.53
C ALA A 99 13.93 4.77 -10.47
N GLU A 100 14.95 5.23 -9.77
CA GLU A 100 15.62 4.47 -8.69
C GLU A 100 14.66 4.15 -7.54
N GLU A 101 13.85 5.11 -7.10
CA GLU A 101 12.87 4.89 -6.03
C GLU A 101 11.78 3.89 -6.46
N ALA A 102 11.25 4.03 -7.67
CA ALA A 102 10.24 3.14 -8.22
C ALA A 102 10.79 1.72 -8.42
N GLU A 103 12.00 1.58 -8.96
CA GLU A 103 12.68 0.28 -9.12
C GLU A 103 12.94 -0.38 -7.76
N ALA A 104 13.37 0.38 -6.75
CA ALA A 104 13.54 -0.15 -5.40
C ALA A 104 12.22 -0.62 -4.79
N ALA A 105 11.12 0.08 -5.03
CA ALA A 105 9.79 -0.34 -4.59
C ALA A 105 9.31 -1.61 -5.31
N VAL A 106 9.49 -1.69 -6.62
CA VAL A 106 9.21 -2.89 -7.42
C VAL A 106 10.03 -4.07 -6.92
N ALA A 107 11.34 -3.88 -6.69
CA ALA A 107 12.23 -4.94 -6.20
C ALA A 107 11.76 -5.51 -4.87
N ARG A 108 11.29 -4.66 -3.94
CA ARG A 108 10.70 -5.12 -2.67
C ARG A 108 9.39 -5.90 -2.88
N ALA A 109 8.57 -5.49 -3.85
CA ALA A 109 7.26 -6.11 -4.09
C ALA A 109 7.34 -7.49 -4.76
N VAL A 110 8.41 -7.77 -5.51
CA VAL A 110 8.59 -9.04 -6.23
C VAL A 110 9.61 -9.98 -5.57
N ALA A 111 10.24 -9.56 -4.48
CA ALA A 111 11.15 -10.41 -3.72
C ALA A 111 10.38 -11.59 -3.08
N PRO A 112 10.96 -12.79 -3.05
CA PRO A 112 10.34 -14.00 -2.50
C PRO A 112 10.22 -13.99 -0.98
#